data_AF-A0A822J0S3-F1
#
_entry.id   AF-A0A822J0S3-F1
#
_cell.length_a   1.000
_cell.length_b   1.000
_cell.length_c   1.000
_cell.angle_alpha   90.00
_cell.angle_beta   90.00
_cell.angle_gamma   90.00
#
_symmetry.space_group_name_H-M   'P 1'
#
loop_
_entity.id
_entity.type
_entity.pdbx_description
1 polymer ?
#
loop_
_entity_poly.entity_id
_entity_poly.type
_entity_poly.pdbx_seq_one_letter_code
_entity_poly.pdbx_strand_id
1 'polypeptide(L)'
;MILYEYKVRDEFKRVRELAERIKSKFDSGAKPSELLQDCEVLEAASRQLLRILPEKVHDSNLNRHIEFMKLYLKRDEPDKCLGDIEDISKFDLPSLENAFQDWCAIYQHYDTEFSAKISDLLIEKHLDSAVRKAFVILKERMIRTFGMSSDLDGRDLVNQIFGNKGYLAGKIPDPERESMRNLLDGLFGAFRNKYGHEDVKPEWYEVEAILSMINWVLKRIDNYPSLIYTK
;
A
#
# COMPACT_ATOMS: atom_id res chain seq x y z
N MET A 1 0.60 -3.27 4.71
CA MET A 1 1.17 -2.74 3.46
C MET A 1 1.14 -1.22 3.41
N ILE A 2 0.04 -0.59 3.83
CA ILE A 2 -0.06 0.86 4.04
C ILE A 2 1.12 1.38 4.88
N LEU A 3 1.43 0.75 6.03
CA LEU A 3 2.56 1.12 6.86
C LEU A 3 3.92 0.97 6.15
N TYR A 4 4.08 -0.07 5.34
CA TYR A 4 5.31 -0.31 4.59
C TYR A 4 5.50 0.75 3.50
N GLU A 5 4.47 1.01 2.70
CA GLU A 5 4.48 2.05 1.67
C GLU A 5 4.73 3.44 2.27
N TYR A 6 4.04 3.76 3.38
CA TYR A 6 4.25 5.00 4.12
C TYR A 6 5.72 5.15 4.55
N LYS A 7 6.32 4.10 5.13
CA LYS A 7 7.73 4.13 5.56
C LYS A 7 8.70 4.22 4.39
N VAL A 8 8.43 3.58 3.26
CA VAL A 8 9.27 3.71 2.07
C VAL A 8 9.18 5.14 1.51
N ARG A 9 7.98 5.74 1.46
CA ARG A 9 7.79 7.14 1.05
C ARG A 9 8.51 8.14 1.97
N ASP A 10 8.49 7.90 3.29
CA ASP A 10 9.27 8.70 4.25
C ASP A 10 10.78 8.64 3.95
N GLU A 11 11.32 7.47 3.64
CA GLU A 11 12.75 7.33 3.29
C GLU A 11 13.06 7.97 1.92
N PHE A 12 12.20 7.86 0.90
CA PHE A 12 12.35 8.60 -0.35
C PHE A 12 12.42 10.12 -0.10
N LYS A 13 11.49 10.64 0.71
CA LYS A 13 11.47 12.06 1.09
C LYS A 13 12.78 12.46 1.78
N ARG A 14 13.24 11.67 2.75
CA ARG A 14 14.51 11.92 3.45
C ARG A 14 15.70 11.98 2.51
N VAL A 15 15.82 11.03 1.58
CA VAL A 15 16.93 11.00 0.62
C VAL A 15 16.86 12.19 -0.34
N ARG A 16 15.66 12.58 -0.78
CA ARG A 16 15.45 13.77 -1.61
C ARG A 16 15.86 15.06 -0.90
N GLU A 17 15.42 15.26 0.34
CA GLU A 17 15.78 16.45 1.14
C GLU A 17 17.30 16.55 1.36
N LEU A 18 17.98 15.41 1.52
CA LEU A 18 19.45 15.38 1.62
C LEU A 18 20.13 15.75 0.29
N ALA A 19 19.64 15.22 -0.83
CA ALA A 19 20.16 15.55 -2.16
C ALA A 19 19.96 17.05 -2.48
N GLU A 20 18.78 17.59 -2.20
CA GLU A 20 18.47 19.02 -2.38
C GLU A 20 19.35 19.91 -1.49
N ARG A 21 19.59 19.51 -0.24
CA ARG A 21 20.51 20.23 0.65
C ARG A 21 21.93 20.27 0.10
N ILE A 22 22.45 19.14 -0.38
CA ILE A 22 23.78 19.06 -0.97
C ILE A 22 23.86 19.94 -2.21
N LYS A 23 22.86 19.85 -3.09
CA LYS A 23 22.78 20.70 -4.29
C LYS A 23 22.80 22.19 -3.95
N SER A 24 21.98 22.62 -2.98
CA SER A 24 21.99 24.01 -2.52
C SER A 24 23.35 24.45 -1.98
N LYS A 25 24.10 23.55 -1.34
CA LYS A 25 25.47 23.82 -0.88
C LYS A 25 26.46 23.94 -2.02
N PHE A 26 26.36 23.09 -3.05
CA PHE A 26 27.11 23.26 -4.30
C PHE A 26 26.88 24.64 -4.90
N ASP A 27 25.61 25.04 -5.05
CA ASP A 27 25.23 26.33 -5.62
C ASP A 27 25.76 27.53 -4.80
N SER A 28 25.95 27.36 -3.49
CA SER A 28 26.49 28.38 -2.59
C SER A 28 28.02 28.41 -2.50
N GLY A 29 28.73 27.51 -3.18
CA GLY A 29 30.20 27.41 -3.13
C GLY A 29 30.73 26.86 -1.80
N ALA A 30 30.00 25.93 -1.18
CA ALA A 30 30.44 25.28 0.06
C ALA A 30 31.75 24.51 -0.13
N LYS A 31 32.51 24.35 0.96
CA LYS A 31 33.81 23.66 0.92
C LYS A 31 33.63 22.17 0.59
N PRO A 32 34.56 21.55 -0.17
CA PRO A 32 34.47 20.12 -0.48
C PRO A 32 34.39 19.20 0.74
N SER A 33 35.02 19.58 1.86
CA SER A 33 34.91 18.83 3.13
C SER A 33 33.51 18.84 3.74
N GLU A 34 32.78 19.94 3.63
CA GLU A 34 31.40 20.08 4.12
C GLU A 34 30.43 19.30 3.24
N LEU A 35 30.63 19.35 1.91
CA LEU A 35 29.88 18.55 0.94
C LEU A 35 30.13 17.06 1.16
N LEU A 36 31.39 16.66 1.42
CA LEU A 36 31.75 15.27 1.66
C LEU A 36 31.03 14.70 2.89
N GLN A 37 30.95 15.46 3.98
CA GLN A 37 30.22 15.05 5.18
C GLN A 37 28.73 14.82 4.88
N ASP A 38 28.09 15.70 4.11
CA ASP A 38 26.69 15.50 3.72
C ASP A 38 26.52 14.31 2.76
N CYS A 39 27.47 14.08 1.84
CA CYS A 39 27.47 12.91 0.97
C CYS A 39 27.54 11.59 1.75
N GLU A 40 28.27 11.53 2.87
CA GLU A 40 28.28 10.34 3.74
C GLU A 40 26.92 10.09 4.40
N VAL A 41 26.22 11.16 4.79
CA VAL A 41 24.86 11.06 5.32
C VAL A 41 23.88 10.62 4.24
N LEU A 42 24.01 11.17 3.02
CA LEU A 42 23.23 10.75 1.85
C LEU A 42 23.46 9.28 1.52
N GLU A 43 24.71 8.81 1.49
CA GLU A 43 25.04 7.40 1.25
C GLU A 43 24.37 6.47 2.25
N ALA A 44 24.42 6.80 3.55
CA ALA A 44 23.79 6.00 4.58
C ALA A 44 22.26 5.95 4.41
N ALA A 45 21.64 7.08 4.08
CA ALA A 45 20.19 7.15 3.81
C ALA A 45 19.80 6.38 2.54
N SER A 46 20.57 6.51 1.45
CA SER A 46 20.35 5.78 0.21
C SER A 46 20.48 4.27 0.39
N ARG A 47 21.48 3.80 1.16
CA ARG A 47 21.60 2.38 1.52
C ARG A 47 20.40 1.89 2.32
N GLN A 48 19.90 2.69 3.24
CA GLN A 48 18.70 2.36 4.01
C GLN A 48 17.46 2.25 3.11
N LEU A 49 17.26 3.23 2.22
CA LEU A 49 16.18 3.21 1.23
C LEU A 49 16.25 1.95 0.36
N LEU A 50 17.40 1.69 -0.27
CA LEU A 50 17.58 0.53 -1.14
C LEU A 50 17.37 -0.80 -0.41
N ARG A 51 17.73 -0.88 0.88
CA ARG A 51 17.50 -2.07 1.72
C ARG A 51 16.02 -2.37 1.95
N ILE A 52 15.18 -1.34 2.03
CA ILE A 52 13.75 -1.52 2.31
C ILE A 52 12.90 -1.57 1.04
N LEU A 53 13.48 -1.38 -0.14
CA LEU A 53 12.75 -1.53 -1.39
C LEU A 53 12.50 -3.00 -1.73
N PRO A 54 11.40 -3.33 -2.42
CA PRO A 54 11.18 -4.68 -2.93
C PRO A 54 12.32 -5.12 -3.86
N GLU A 55 12.69 -6.41 -3.85
CA GLU A 55 13.76 -6.98 -4.70
C GLU A 55 13.55 -6.77 -6.20
N LYS A 56 12.33 -6.48 -6.64
CA LYS A 56 12.03 -6.19 -8.05
C LYS A 56 12.23 -4.72 -8.41
N VAL A 57 12.39 -3.85 -7.41
CA VAL A 57 12.61 -2.40 -7.56
C VAL A 57 14.09 -2.14 -7.35
N HIS A 58 14.86 -2.30 -8.43
CA HIS A 58 16.28 -2.04 -8.44
C HIS A 58 16.63 -1.11 -9.60
N ASP A 59 17.01 0.12 -9.25
CA ASP A 59 17.77 1.00 -10.14
C ASP A 59 18.96 1.54 -9.32
N SER A 60 20.17 1.37 -9.86
CA SER A 60 21.41 1.32 -9.08
C SER A 60 22.40 2.45 -9.36
N ASN A 61 22.03 3.44 -10.18
CA ASN A 61 22.92 4.56 -10.46
C ASN A 61 23.07 5.51 -9.26
N LEU A 62 22.08 5.57 -8.36
CA LEU A 62 22.12 6.39 -7.15
C LEU A 62 23.41 6.17 -6.33
N ASN A 63 23.75 4.92 -6.02
CA ASN A 63 24.96 4.64 -5.23
C ASN A 63 26.23 4.96 -6.02
N ARG A 64 26.24 4.73 -7.33
CA ARG A 64 27.37 5.03 -8.20
C ARG A 64 27.66 6.55 -8.23
N HIS A 65 26.63 7.37 -8.41
CA HIS A 65 26.78 8.82 -8.38
C HIS A 65 27.24 9.32 -7.01
N ILE A 66 26.72 8.77 -5.91
CA ILE A 66 27.19 9.08 -4.55
C ILE A 66 28.68 8.70 -4.36
N GLU A 67 29.11 7.54 -4.87
CA GLU A 67 30.51 7.12 -4.80
C GLU A 67 31.44 8.04 -5.59
N PHE A 68 31.03 8.49 -6.78
CA PHE A 68 31.79 9.47 -7.57
C PHE A 68 31.87 10.83 -6.88
N MET A 69 30.77 11.32 -6.31
CA MET A 69 30.78 12.54 -5.50
C MET A 69 31.81 12.45 -4.37
N LYS A 70 31.78 11.36 -3.58
CA LYS A 70 32.75 11.17 -2.49
C LYS A 70 34.19 11.11 -3.01
N LEU A 71 34.43 10.49 -4.16
CA LEU A 71 35.75 10.39 -4.79
C LEU A 71 36.30 11.78 -5.14
N TYR A 72 35.52 12.61 -5.82
CA TYR A 72 35.96 13.93 -6.29
C TYR A 72 36.03 14.96 -5.17
N LEU A 73 35.11 14.92 -4.21
CA LEU A 73 35.15 15.79 -3.04
C LEU A 73 36.38 15.51 -2.16
N LYS A 74 36.82 14.24 -2.03
CA LYS A 74 38.09 13.89 -1.36
C LYS A 74 39.33 14.41 -2.08
N ARG A 75 39.23 14.69 -3.37
CA ARG A 75 40.32 15.24 -4.20
C ARG A 75 40.29 16.77 -4.29
N ASP A 76 39.35 17.42 -3.59
CA ASP A 76 39.13 18.87 -3.67
C ASP A 76 38.69 19.33 -5.08
N GLU A 77 37.97 18.47 -5.81
CA GLU A 77 37.53 18.70 -7.20
C GLU A 77 35.98 18.72 -7.31
N PRO A 78 35.25 19.61 -6.62
CA PRO A 78 33.79 19.59 -6.57
C PRO A 78 33.13 19.73 -7.95
N ASP A 79 33.72 20.50 -8.86
CA ASP A 79 33.20 20.73 -10.21
C ASP A 79 33.05 19.43 -11.03
N LYS A 80 33.88 18.42 -10.74
CA LYS A 80 33.84 17.13 -11.45
C LYS A 80 32.67 16.23 -11.06
N CYS A 81 31.98 16.54 -9.97
CA CYS A 81 30.83 15.78 -9.48
C CYS A 81 29.52 16.58 -9.40
N LEU A 82 29.50 17.78 -9.99
CA LEU A 82 28.27 18.58 -10.09
C LEU A 82 27.20 17.83 -10.89
N GLY A 83 27.58 17.16 -11.98
CA GLY A 83 26.66 16.32 -12.75
C GLY A 83 26.05 15.18 -11.93
N ASP A 84 26.83 14.57 -11.03
CA ASP A 84 26.34 13.46 -10.20
C ASP A 84 25.19 13.89 -9.28
N ILE A 85 25.28 15.05 -8.62
CA ILE A 85 24.19 15.53 -7.74
C ILE A 85 22.96 15.97 -8.54
N GLU A 86 23.16 16.50 -9.76
CA GLU A 86 22.05 16.79 -10.66
C GLU A 86 21.34 15.52 -11.11
N ASP A 87 22.10 14.48 -11.47
CA ASP A 87 21.56 13.21 -11.93
C ASP A 87 20.78 12.50 -10.83
N ILE A 88 21.30 12.50 -9.59
CA ILE A 88 20.59 11.97 -8.42
C ILE A 88 19.23 12.65 -8.25
N SER A 89 19.21 13.98 -8.35
CA SER A 89 18.00 14.78 -8.07
C SER A 89 16.98 14.72 -9.20
N LYS A 90 17.43 14.72 -10.46
CA LYS A 90 16.57 14.83 -11.64
C LYS A 90 16.17 13.47 -12.22
N PHE A 91 17.00 12.43 -12.04
CA PHE A 91 16.83 11.16 -12.73
C PHE A 91 16.81 9.98 -11.77
N ASP A 92 17.84 9.77 -10.94
CA ASP A 92 17.96 8.52 -10.17
C ASP A 92 16.83 8.36 -9.15
N LEU A 93 16.61 9.37 -8.30
CA LEU A 93 15.57 9.30 -7.27
C LEU A 93 14.16 9.27 -7.88
N PRO A 94 13.80 10.14 -8.84
CA PRO A 94 12.50 10.05 -9.51
C PRO A 94 12.28 8.71 -10.21
N SER A 95 13.28 8.15 -10.88
CA SER A 95 13.15 6.86 -11.58
C SER A 95 12.95 5.71 -10.59
N LEU A 96 13.69 5.70 -9.48
CA LEU A 96 13.54 4.71 -8.43
C LEU A 96 12.17 4.80 -7.73
N GLU A 97 11.69 6.02 -7.49
CA GLU A 97 10.36 6.26 -6.90
C GLU A 97 9.24 5.84 -7.84
N ASN A 98 9.34 6.15 -9.13
CA ASN A 98 8.40 5.68 -10.16
C ASN A 98 8.38 4.15 -10.24
N ALA A 99 9.55 3.50 -10.24
CA ALA A 99 9.64 2.05 -10.22
C ALA A 99 8.98 1.44 -8.97
N PHE A 100 9.09 2.10 -7.81
CA PHE A 100 8.38 1.70 -6.59
C PHE A 100 6.86 1.89 -6.71
N GLN A 101 6.40 3.00 -7.29
CA GLN A 101 4.98 3.24 -7.53
C GLN A 101 4.38 2.22 -8.51
N ASP A 102 5.09 1.91 -9.60
CA ASP A 102 4.70 0.88 -10.56
C ASP A 102 4.63 -0.49 -9.89
N TRP A 103 5.58 -0.83 -9.03
CA TRP A 103 5.53 -2.06 -8.26
C TRP A 103 4.29 -2.11 -7.35
N CYS A 104 3.96 -1.01 -6.66
CA CYS A 104 2.75 -0.92 -5.84
C CYS A 104 1.47 -1.11 -6.69
N ALA A 105 1.46 -0.57 -7.92
CA ALA A 105 0.34 -0.69 -8.85
C ALA A 105 0.19 -2.10 -9.43
N ILE A 106 1.29 -2.75 -9.83
CA ILE A 106 1.31 -4.11 -10.40
C ILE A 106 0.77 -5.12 -9.39
N TYR A 107 1.15 -4.98 -8.13
CA TYR A 107 0.72 -5.90 -7.08
C TYR A 107 -0.65 -5.56 -6.49
N GLN A 108 -1.52 -4.85 -7.24
CA GLN A 108 -2.88 -4.40 -6.90
C GLN A 108 -3.31 -4.87 -5.51
N HIS A 109 -2.83 -4.16 -4.50
CA HIS A 109 -2.98 -4.58 -3.11
C HIS A 109 -4.44 -4.58 -2.69
N TYR A 110 -5.22 -3.74 -3.37
CA TYR A 110 -6.66 -3.67 -3.26
C TYR A 110 -7.37 -4.43 -4.39
N ASP A 111 -8.54 -4.99 -4.08
CA ASP A 111 -9.51 -5.37 -5.10
C ASP A 111 -9.86 -4.14 -5.96
N THR A 112 -9.90 -4.32 -7.28
CA THR A 112 -10.03 -3.22 -8.24
C THR A 112 -11.38 -2.49 -8.12
N GLU A 113 -12.47 -3.24 -7.95
CA GLU A 113 -13.81 -2.67 -7.75
C GLU A 113 -13.86 -1.91 -6.42
N PHE A 114 -13.26 -2.49 -5.38
CA PHE A 114 -13.19 -1.91 -4.06
C PHE A 114 -12.43 -0.58 -4.05
N SER A 115 -11.22 -0.56 -4.61
CA SER A 115 -10.40 0.64 -4.71
C SER A 115 -11.12 1.76 -5.46
N ALA A 116 -11.69 1.44 -6.63
CA ALA A 116 -12.39 2.42 -7.46
C ALA A 116 -13.61 3.05 -6.79
N LYS A 117 -14.35 2.28 -5.97
CA LYS A 117 -15.59 2.75 -5.33
C LYS A 117 -15.38 3.44 -3.97
N ILE A 118 -14.20 3.31 -3.36
CA ILE A 118 -13.92 3.81 -2.00
C ILE A 118 -12.93 4.99 -2.00
N SER A 119 -12.06 5.10 -3.00
CA SER A 119 -10.96 6.07 -3.00
C SER A 119 -11.41 7.52 -2.77
N ASP A 120 -12.42 7.99 -3.50
CA ASP A 120 -12.89 9.37 -3.39
C ASP A 120 -13.45 9.69 -2.00
N LEU A 121 -14.15 8.73 -1.38
CA LEU A 121 -14.67 8.87 -0.02
C LEU A 121 -13.55 9.04 1.01
N LEU A 122 -12.42 8.35 0.81
CA LEU A 122 -11.25 8.51 1.67
C LEU A 122 -10.57 9.85 1.45
N ILE A 123 -10.41 10.28 0.19
CA ILE A 123 -9.80 11.58 -0.16
C ILE A 123 -10.60 12.73 0.43
N GLU A 124 -11.94 12.66 0.33
CA GLU A 124 -12.87 13.65 0.87
C GLU A 124 -13.08 13.51 2.39
N LYS A 125 -12.46 12.52 3.03
CA LYS A 125 -12.60 12.21 4.47
C LYS A 125 -14.02 11.87 4.91
N HIS A 126 -14.83 11.35 3.99
CA HIS A 126 -16.15 10.77 4.24
C HIS A 126 -16.01 9.34 4.78
N LEU A 127 -15.41 9.21 5.97
CA LEU A 127 -14.93 7.95 6.52
C LEU A 127 -16.05 6.96 6.88
N ASP A 128 -17.16 7.43 7.43
CA ASP A 128 -18.35 6.63 7.72
C ASP A 128 -18.95 6.06 6.43
N SER A 129 -19.02 6.90 5.40
CA SER A 129 -19.55 6.56 4.08
C SER A 129 -18.65 5.55 3.38
N ALA A 130 -17.33 5.68 3.51
CA ALA A 130 -16.37 4.67 3.04
C ALA A 130 -16.63 3.31 3.70
N VAL A 131 -16.80 3.25 5.03
CA VAL A 131 -17.08 1.98 5.73
C VAL A 131 -18.42 1.38 5.27
N ARG A 132 -19.49 2.19 5.20
CA ARG A 132 -20.80 1.73 4.71
C ARG A 132 -20.71 1.16 3.29
N LYS A 133 -20.06 1.90 2.39
CA LYS A 133 -19.88 1.48 0.99
C LYS A 133 -19.06 0.19 0.88
N ALA A 134 -18.05 0.01 1.72
CA ALA A 134 -17.23 -1.19 1.75
C ALA A 134 -18.04 -2.45 2.06
N PHE A 135 -18.96 -2.39 3.05
CA PHE A 135 -19.86 -3.50 3.35
C PHE A 135 -20.86 -3.79 2.24
N VAL A 136 -21.34 -2.75 1.54
CA VAL A 136 -22.21 -2.93 0.36
C VAL A 136 -21.47 -3.69 -0.74
N ILE A 137 -20.23 -3.29 -1.06
CA ILE A 137 -19.40 -3.97 -2.07
C ILE A 137 -19.16 -5.43 -1.68
N LEU A 138 -18.82 -5.69 -0.41
CA LEU A 138 -18.62 -7.05 0.09
C LEU A 138 -19.88 -7.91 -0.07
N LYS A 139 -21.04 -7.39 0.36
CA LYS A 139 -22.34 -8.06 0.21
C LYS A 139 -22.62 -8.39 -1.26
N GLU A 140 -22.54 -7.39 -2.14
CA GLU A 140 -22.81 -7.53 -3.57
C GLU A 140 -21.89 -8.57 -4.22
N ARG A 141 -20.59 -8.56 -3.88
CA ARG A 141 -19.63 -9.53 -4.39
C ARG A 141 -19.97 -10.95 -3.91
N MET A 142 -20.24 -11.14 -2.62
CA MET A 142 -20.64 -12.44 -2.07
C MET A 142 -21.90 -12.99 -2.75
N ILE A 143 -22.91 -12.14 -2.93
CA ILE A 143 -24.16 -12.53 -3.59
C ILE A 143 -23.91 -12.98 -5.03
N ARG A 144 -23.14 -12.20 -5.79
CA ARG A 144 -22.82 -12.50 -7.19
C ARG A 144 -21.95 -13.75 -7.34
N THR A 145 -20.92 -13.91 -6.51
CA THR A 145 -19.97 -15.04 -6.61
C THR A 145 -20.64 -16.37 -6.29
N PHE A 146 -21.53 -16.41 -5.30
CA PHE A 146 -22.16 -17.65 -4.83
C PHE A 146 -23.60 -17.85 -5.30
N GLY A 147 -24.18 -16.89 -6.03
CA GLY A 147 -25.57 -16.95 -6.53
C GLY A 147 -26.61 -16.93 -5.42
N MET A 148 -26.40 -16.09 -4.41
CA MET A 148 -27.33 -15.93 -3.29
C MET A 148 -28.48 -14.99 -3.64
N SER A 149 -29.56 -14.99 -2.85
CA SER A 149 -30.61 -13.97 -2.99
C SER A 149 -30.10 -12.57 -2.63
N SER A 150 -30.59 -11.55 -3.33
CA SER A 150 -30.33 -10.13 -3.04
C SER A 150 -30.79 -9.70 -1.64
N ASP A 151 -31.79 -10.40 -1.11
CA ASP A 151 -32.44 -10.08 0.16
C ASP A 151 -31.64 -10.59 1.37
N LEU A 152 -30.71 -11.51 1.14
CA LEU A 152 -29.85 -12.03 2.20
C LEU A 152 -28.84 -10.98 2.62
N ASP A 153 -28.60 -10.90 3.93
CA ASP A 153 -27.67 -9.93 4.47
C ASP A 153 -26.97 -10.37 5.75
N GLY A 154 -25.84 -9.73 6.06
CA GLY A 154 -25.10 -9.91 7.31
C GLY A 154 -24.88 -11.38 7.68
N ARG A 155 -25.24 -11.75 8.91
CA ARG A 155 -25.13 -13.11 9.44
C ARG A 155 -25.83 -14.16 8.57
N ASP A 156 -27.01 -13.84 8.05
CA ASP A 156 -27.80 -14.80 7.28
C ASP A 156 -27.11 -15.12 5.96
N LEU A 157 -26.60 -14.10 5.26
CA LEU A 157 -25.79 -14.29 4.05
C LEU A 157 -24.52 -15.11 4.35
N VAL A 158 -23.83 -14.80 5.46
CA VAL A 158 -22.62 -15.52 5.87
C VAL A 158 -22.92 -17.01 6.15
N ASN A 159 -24.00 -17.32 6.86
CA ASN A 159 -24.38 -18.70 7.16
C ASN A 159 -24.86 -19.46 5.91
N GLN A 160 -25.53 -18.79 4.97
CA GLN A 160 -25.93 -19.40 3.70
C GLN A 160 -24.72 -19.79 2.83
N ILE A 161 -23.61 -19.07 2.93
CA ILE A 161 -22.40 -19.37 2.15
C ILE A 161 -21.46 -20.32 2.92
N PHE A 162 -21.09 -19.95 4.15
CA PHE A 162 -20.03 -20.60 4.93
C PHE A 162 -20.56 -21.44 6.11
N GLY A 163 -21.87 -21.53 6.31
CA GLY A 163 -22.44 -22.37 7.38
C GLY A 163 -22.18 -23.87 7.15
N ASN A 164 -22.44 -24.69 8.17
CA ASN A 164 -22.25 -26.15 8.09
C ASN A 164 -23.13 -26.84 7.03
N LYS A 165 -24.19 -26.16 6.59
CA LYS A 165 -25.07 -26.55 5.48
C LYS A 165 -25.10 -25.50 4.36
N GLY A 166 -24.13 -24.59 4.36
CA GLY A 166 -24.05 -23.50 3.40
C GLY A 166 -23.47 -23.95 2.06
N TYR A 167 -23.45 -23.04 1.09
CA TYR A 167 -23.00 -23.30 -0.28
C TYR A 167 -21.61 -23.94 -0.37
N LEU A 168 -20.68 -23.56 0.51
CA LEU A 168 -19.29 -24.06 0.53
C LEU A 168 -19.09 -25.30 1.40
N ALA A 169 -20.14 -25.82 2.06
CA ALA A 169 -20.04 -27.05 2.83
C ALA A 169 -19.61 -28.22 1.92
N GLY A 170 -18.54 -28.93 2.31
CA GLY A 170 -17.94 -30.01 1.52
C GLY A 170 -17.21 -29.56 0.24
N LYS A 171 -17.16 -28.27 -0.09
CA LYS A 171 -16.42 -27.73 -1.24
C LYS A 171 -15.05 -27.18 -0.87
N ILE A 172 -14.85 -26.84 0.40
CA ILE A 172 -13.59 -26.40 0.98
C ILE A 172 -13.39 -27.09 2.35
N PRO A 173 -12.17 -27.12 2.91
CA PRO A 173 -11.91 -27.69 4.23
C PRO A 173 -12.75 -27.04 5.32
N ASP A 174 -13.30 -27.86 6.23
CA ASP A 174 -14.14 -27.37 7.33
C ASP A 174 -13.47 -26.32 8.23
N PRO A 175 -12.19 -26.45 8.62
CA PRO A 175 -11.52 -25.42 9.43
C PRO A 175 -11.44 -24.07 8.72
N GLU A 176 -11.19 -24.07 7.41
CA GLU A 176 -11.14 -22.84 6.61
C GLU A 176 -12.53 -22.21 6.51
N ARG A 177 -13.54 -23.02 6.18
CA ARG A 177 -14.94 -22.60 6.09
C ARG A 177 -15.42 -21.96 7.38
N GLU A 178 -15.20 -22.64 8.51
CA GLU A 178 -15.62 -22.17 9.83
C GLU A 178 -14.90 -20.87 10.21
N SER A 179 -13.59 -20.77 9.93
CA SER A 179 -12.82 -19.56 10.18
C SER A 179 -13.35 -18.37 9.38
N MET A 180 -13.65 -18.57 8.09
CA MET A 180 -14.24 -17.53 7.24
C MET A 180 -15.64 -17.12 7.72
N ARG A 181 -16.48 -18.08 8.13
CA ARG A 181 -17.79 -17.81 8.72
C ARG A 181 -17.67 -16.93 9.96
N ASN A 182 -16.77 -17.31 10.88
CA ASN A 182 -16.57 -16.60 12.15
C ASN A 182 -16.03 -15.19 11.91
N LEU A 183 -15.05 -15.03 11.01
CA LEU A 183 -14.49 -13.74 10.64
C LEU A 183 -15.57 -12.81 10.07
N LEU A 184 -16.34 -13.28 9.09
CA LEU A 184 -17.35 -12.47 8.42
C LEU A 184 -18.52 -12.13 9.35
N ASP A 185 -19.01 -13.08 10.14
CA ASP A 185 -20.07 -12.82 11.13
C ASP A 185 -19.63 -11.77 12.15
N GLY A 186 -18.39 -11.89 12.64
CA GLY A 186 -17.78 -10.90 13.52
C GLY A 186 -17.64 -9.52 12.85
N LEU A 187 -17.18 -9.46 11.60
CA LEU A 187 -17.01 -8.21 10.85
C LEU A 187 -18.34 -7.48 10.65
N PHE A 188 -19.38 -8.21 10.23
CA PHE A 188 -20.73 -7.67 10.09
C PHE A 188 -21.31 -7.23 11.45
N GLY A 189 -21.20 -8.08 12.47
CA GLY A 189 -21.77 -7.82 13.79
C GLY A 189 -21.11 -6.65 14.52
N ALA A 190 -19.78 -6.58 14.49
CA ALA A 190 -19.01 -5.58 15.25
C ALA A 190 -19.03 -4.19 14.61
N PHE A 191 -18.95 -4.11 13.28
CA PHE A 191 -18.74 -2.83 12.61
C PHE A 191 -19.95 -2.37 11.81
N ARG A 192 -20.52 -3.23 10.95
CA ARG A 192 -21.59 -2.76 10.07
C ARG A 192 -22.82 -2.28 10.84
N ASN A 193 -23.21 -2.96 11.91
CA ASN A 193 -24.35 -2.56 12.73
C ASN A 193 -24.13 -1.17 13.36
N LYS A 194 -22.92 -0.93 13.88
CA LYS A 194 -22.48 0.36 14.42
C LYS A 194 -22.62 1.46 13.37
N TYR A 195 -22.04 1.30 12.18
CA TYR A 195 -22.12 2.32 11.14
C TYR A 195 -23.49 2.41 10.44
N GLY A 196 -24.32 1.37 10.49
CA GLY A 196 -25.64 1.35 9.84
C GLY A 196 -26.74 2.04 10.63
N HIS A 197 -26.59 2.16 11.95
CA HIS A 197 -27.65 2.64 12.85
C HIS A 197 -27.28 3.86 13.67
N GLU A 198 -25.99 4.18 13.80
CA GLU A 198 -25.52 5.29 14.62
C GLU A 198 -24.85 6.38 13.75
N ASP A 199 -24.97 7.63 14.18
CA ASP A 199 -24.21 8.77 13.62
C ASP A 199 -22.80 8.77 14.22
N VAL A 200 -21.96 7.86 13.73
CA VAL A 200 -20.61 7.63 14.24
C VAL A 200 -19.61 8.44 13.43
N LYS A 201 -18.69 9.11 14.12
CA LYS A 201 -17.47 9.66 13.52
C LYS A 201 -16.32 8.68 13.73
N PRO A 202 -15.99 7.83 12.73
CA PRO A 202 -14.88 6.90 12.86
C PRO A 202 -13.54 7.62 12.84
N GLU A 203 -12.59 7.07 13.61
CA GLU A 203 -11.18 7.43 13.50
C GLU A 203 -10.51 6.67 12.34
N TRP A 204 -9.44 7.24 11.79
CA TRP A 204 -8.71 6.66 10.65
C TRP A 204 -8.23 5.23 10.90
N TYR A 205 -7.71 4.94 12.09
CA TYR A 205 -7.21 3.60 12.42
C TYR A 205 -8.33 2.53 12.37
N GLU A 206 -9.56 2.91 12.76
CA GLU A 206 -10.71 2.00 12.76
C GLU A 206 -11.15 1.74 11.32
N VAL A 207 -11.25 2.80 10.50
CA VAL A 207 -11.57 2.69 9.07
C VAL A 207 -10.53 1.83 8.34
N GLU A 208 -9.24 2.09 8.55
CA GLU A 208 -8.17 1.32 7.93
C GLU A 208 -8.24 -0.17 8.27
N ALA A 209 -8.51 -0.52 9.53
CA ALA A 209 -8.67 -1.90 9.95
C ALA A 209 -9.84 -2.57 9.22
N ILE A 210 -11.01 -1.92 9.18
CA ILE A 210 -12.21 -2.44 8.52
C ILE A 210 -11.98 -2.63 7.02
N LEU A 211 -11.49 -1.59 6.34
CA LEU A 211 -11.26 -1.63 4.89
C LEU A 211 -10.19 -2.66 4.52
N SER A 212 -9.14 -2.81 5.33
CA SER A 212 -8.10 -3.83 5.11
C SER A 212 -8.65 -5.24 5.23
N MET A 213 -9.50 -5.50 6.24
CA MET A 213 -10.15 -6.81 6.40
C MET A 213 -11.11 -7.10 5.24
N ILE A 214 -11.95 -6.14 4.86
CA ILE A 214 -12.88 -6.31 3.72
C ILE A 214 -12.11 -6.57 2.43
N ASN A 215 -11.07 -5.78 2.15
CA ASN A 215 -10.22 -5.97 0.99
C ASN A 215 -9.60 -7.38 0.95
N TRP A 216 -9.06 -7.84 2.08
CA TRP A 216 -8.49 -9.18 2.19
C TRP A 216 -9.51 -10.28 1.91
N VAL A 217 -10.75 -10.10 2.39
CA VAL A 217 -11.85 -11.02 2.13
C VAL A 217 -12.24 -11.01 0.65
N LEU A 218 -12.39 -9.84 0.03
CA LEU A 218 -12.74 -9.71 -1.39
C LEU A 218 -11.73 -10.44 -2.29
N LYS A 219 -10.43 -10.25 -2.03
CA LYS A 219 -9.37 -10.93 -2.78
C LYS A 219 -9.33 -12.45 -2.57
N ARG A 220 -10.03 -12.97 -1.55
CA ARG A 220 -10.14 -14.41 -1.27
C ARG A 220 -11.40 -15.04 -1.81
N ILE A 221 -12.52 -14.33 -1.74
CA ILE A 221 -13.83 -14.85 -2.16
C ILE A 221 -13.79 -15.38 -3.60
N ASP A 222 -13.06 -14.69 -4.47
CA ASP A 222 -12.95 -15.07 -5.88
C ASP A 222 -12.14 -16.36 -6.10
N ASN A 223 -11.38 -16.84 -5.10
CA ASN A 223 -10.64 -18.10 -5.17
C ASN A 223 -11.46 -19.30 -4.68
N TYR A 224 -12.64 -19.07 -4.09
CA TYR A 224 -13.50 -20.17 -3.67
C TYR A 224 -14.26 -20.78 -4.85
N PRO A 225 -14.63 -22.08 -4.77
CA PRO A 225 -15.55 -22.68 -5.72
C PRO A 225 -16.79 -21.81 -5.84
N SER A 226 -17.06 -21.33 -7.06
CA SER A 226 -18.11 -20.37 -7.34
C SER A 226 -18.90 -20.77 -8.58
N LEU A 227 -20.11 -20.22 -8.73
CA LEU A 227 -20.95 -20.51 -9.90
C LEU A 227 -20.35 -19.98 -11.21
N ILE A 228 -19.40 -19.04 -11.11
CA ILE A 228 -18.77 -18.38 -12.26
C ILE A 228 -17.80 -19.31 -13.00
N TYR A 229 -17.28 -20.37 -12.34
CA TYR A 229 -16.31 -21.31 -12.92
C TYR A 229 -16.87 -22.70 -13.28
N THR A 230 -18.19 -22.91 -13.18
CA THR A 230 -18.83 -24.10 -13.73
C THR A 230 -19.28 -23.87 -15.19
N LYS A 231 -18.32 -23.91 -16.12
CA LYS A 231 -18.54 -24.21 -17.54
C LYS A 231 -17.42 -25.07 -18.08
#